data_AF-A0AAD7LY61-F1
#
_entry.id   AF-A0AAD7LY61-F1
#
_cell.length_a   1.000
_cell.length_b   1.000
_cell.length_c   1.000
_cell.angle_alpha   90.00
_cell.angle_beta   90.00
_cell.angle_gamma   90.00
#
_symmetry.space_group_name_H-M   'P 1'
#
loop_
_entity.id
_entity.type
_entity.pdbx_description
1 polymer ?
#
loop_
_entity_poly.entity_id
_entity_poly.type
_entity_poly.pdbx_seq_one_letter_code
_entity_poly.pdbx_strand_id
1 'polypeptide(L)'
;MMEEVQDKSSVDYQRLTWDALRKSINGLVNKVNATNIKNIIPELFSENLIRGRGLFFHSCMKSQMASPGFTDVFAALVAVVNSKFPEVGELLLRRIVSQFKRAFKRNDKHDLLAVTKFVAHLVNQQVAHEIIALELLTILVEEPTDDSVEVAVGFVTECGSILQDLSPKGLHGIFERFRGILHEGEIDKRVQFLIEGLFAIRKSSFRGTQQFVLNWTL
;
A
#
# COMPACT_ATOMS: atom_id res chain seq x y z
N MET A 1 35.93 16.76 -20.70
CA MET A 1 34.92 15.73 -20.37
C MET A 1 35.08 15.12 -18.97
N MET A 2 36.28 14.71 -18.48
CA MET A 2 36.41 14.21 -17.08
C MET A 2 36.61 15.31 -16.03
N GLU A 3 37.19 16.46 -16.38
CA GLU A 3 37.40 17.56 -15.41
C GLU A 3 36.10 18.32 -15.06
N GLU A 4 35.11 18.35 -15.95
CA GLU A 4 33.79 18.95 -15.70
C GLU A 4 32.93 18.17 -14.68
N VAL A 5 33.37 16.97 -14.28
CA VAL A 5 32.67 16.09 -13.33
C VAL A 5 33.02 16.40 -11.86
N GLN A 6 33.92 17.36 -11.58
CA GLN A 6 34.22 17.76 -10.20
C GLN A 6 33.37 18.93 -9.69
N ASP A 7 32.85 19.78 -10.59
CA ASP A 7 31.96 20.87 -10.18
C ASP A 7 30.60 20.31 -9.76
N LYS A 8 30.34 20.32 -8.45
CA LYS A 8 29.09 19.84 -7.87
C LYS A 8 27.87 20.67 -8.27
N SER A 9 28.07 21.92 -8.71
CA SER A 9 26.99 22.80 -9.15
C SER A 9 26.62 22.62 -10.62
N SER A 10 27.45 21.92 -11.40
CA SER A 10 27.21 21.71 -12.82
C SER A 10 25.97 20.83 -13.06
N VAL A 11 25.25 21.13 -14.14
CA VAL A 11 24.05 20.37 -14.54
C VAL A 11 24.40 18.90 -14.79
N ASP A 12 25.57 18.63 -15.36
CA ASP A 12 26.00 17.27 -15.70
C ASP A 12 26.34 16.46 -14.45
N TYR A 13 27.03 17.03 -13.45
CA TYR A 13 27.23 16.39 -12.16
C TYR A 13 25.91 16.10 -11.45
N GLN A 14 24.98 17.05 -11.47
CA GLN A 14 23.67 16.90 -10.84
C GLN A 14 22.83 15.80 -11.50
N ARG A 15 22.89 15.66 -12.83
CA ARG A 15 22.25 14.57 -13.58
C ARG A 15 22.88 13.22 -13.26
N LEU A 16 24.22 13.15 -13.29
CA LEU A 16 24.97 11.92 -12.99
C LEU A 16 24.66 11.41 -11.58
N THR A 17 24.69 12.29 -10.58
CA THR A 17 24.37 11.93 -9.18
C THR A 17 22.90 11.58 -8.99
N TRP A 18 21.99 12.23 -9.71
CA TRP A 18 20.56 11.88 -9.69
C TRP A 18 20.29 10.49 -10.29
N ASP A 19 20.93 10.15 -11.40
CA ASP A 19 20.79 8.83 -12.01
C ASP A 19 21.42 7.72 -11.17
N ALA A 20 22.55 8.01 -10.51
CA ALA A 20 23.15 7.10 -9.52
C ALA A 20 22.19 6.86 -8.34
N LEU A 21 21.63 7.92 -7.76
CA LEU A 21 20.64 7.83 -6.67
C LEU A 21 19.41 7.00 -7.08
N ARG A 22 18.87 7.24 -8.29
CA ARG A 22 17.75 6.47 -8.85
C ARG A 22 18.10 5.00 -8.96
N LYS A 23 19.26 4.66 -9.51
CA LYS A 23 19.70 3.26 -9.68
C LYS A 23 19.91 2.57 -8.33
N SER A 24 20.52 3.25 -7.38
CA SER A 24 20.76 2.71 -6.04
C SER A 24 19.45 2.40 -5.32
N ILE A 25 18.55 3.39 -5.20
CA ILE A 25 17.23 3.22 -4.58
C ILE A 25 16.44 2.08 -5.24
N ASN A 26 16.37 2.07 -6.58
CA ASN A 26 15.65 1.01 -7.30
C ASN A 26 16.28 -0.37 -7.05
N GLY A 27 17.61 -0.44 -6.99
CA GLY A 27 18.35 -1.67 -6.71
C GLY A 27 18.06 -2.20 -5.31
N LEU A 28 18.01 -1.34 -4.30
CA LEU A 28 17.72 -1.69 -2.91
C LEU A 28 16.26 -2.17 -2.76
N VAL A 29 15.30 -1.44 -3.32
CA VAL A 29 13.88 -1.80 -3.26
C VAL A 29 13.61 -3.12 -4.00
N ASN A 30 14.26 -3.39 -5.13
CA ASN A 30 14.04 -4.66 -5.85
C ASN A 30 14.66 -5.88 -5.16
N LYS A 31 15.65 -5.68 -4.28
CA LYS A 31 16.34 -6.77 -3.56
C LYS A 31 15.70 -7.07 -2.21
N VAL A 32 14.87 -6.16 -1.68
CA VAL A 32 14.33 -6.28 -0.32
C VAL A 32 13.38 -7.48 -0.21
N ASN A 33 13.52 -8.22 0.88
CA ASN A 33 12.62 -9.30 1.29
C ASN A 33 12.62 -9.42 2.82
N ALA A 34 11.78 -10.31 3.36
CA ALA A 34 11.62 -10.49 4.80
C ALA A 34 12.93 -10.88 5.53
N THR A 35 13.86 -11.57 4.87
CA THR A 35 15.09 -12.05 5.52
C THR A 35 16.21 -11.02 5.50
N ASN A 36 16.23 -10.10 4.53
CA ASN A 36 17.32 -9.13 4.35
C ASN A 36 16.94 -7.68 4.66
N ILE A 37 15.67 -7.38 4.99
CA ILE A 37 15.21 -6.00 5.20
C ILE A 37 16.05 -5.23 6.22
N LYS A 38 16.53 -5.89 7.28
CA LYS A 38 17.42 -5.30 8.30
C LYS A 38 18.76 -4.83 7.75
N ASN A 39 19.26 -5.45 6.68
CA ASN A 39 20.50 -5.08 6.00
C ASN A 39 20.25 -4.00 4.93
N ILE A 40 19.11 -4.08 4.23
CA ILE A 40 18.71 -3.08 3.21
C ILE A 40 18.44 -1.72 3.84
N ILE A 41 17.87 -1.68 5.05
CA ILE A 41 17.53 -0.44 5.75
C ILE A 41 18.76 0.49 5.90
N PRO A 42 19.89 0.09 6.53
CA PRO A 42 21.09 0.93 6.61
C PRO A 42 21.61 1.41 5.27
N GLU A 43 21.65 0.54 4.25
CA GLU A 43 22.08 0.93 2.90
C GLU A 43 21.15 2.00 2.31
N LEU A 44 19.83 1.86 2.48
CA LEU A 44 18.85 2.83 2.02
C LEU A 44 18.98 4.18 2.75
N PHE A 45 19.29 4.18 4.05
CA PHE A 45 19.51 5.41 4.82
C PHE A 45 20.86 6.08 4.51
N SER A 46 21.79 5.38 3.85
CA SER A 46 23.01 6.00 3.31
C SER A 46 22.74 6.84 2.04
N GLU A 47 21.59 6.65 1.41
CA GLU A 47 21.15 7.43 0.25
C GLU A 47 20.45 8.73 0.67
N ASN A 48 20.48 9.74 -0.21
CA ASN A 48 19.79 11.01 0.03
C ASN A 48 18.28 10.87 -0.22
N LEU A 49 17.55 10.27 0.73
CA LEU A 49 16.11 10.05 0.66
C LEU A 49 15.27 11.33 0.66
N ILE A 50 15.78 12.45 1.20
CA ILE A 50 15.08 13.74 1.14
C ILE A 50 15.02 14.24 -0.30
N ARG A 51 16.15 14.20 -1.01
CA ARG A 51 16.25 14.48 -2.45
C ARG A 51 15.52 13.42 -3.27
N GLY A 52 15.69 12.16 -2.90
CA GLY A 52 15.20 10.97 -3.60
C GLY A 52 13.79 10.52 -3.23
N ARG A 53 13.03 11.25 -2.40
CA ARG A 53 11.71 10.79 -1.89
C ARG A 53 10.75 10.35 -2.98
N GLY A 54 10.74 11.11 -4.09
CA GLY A 54 9.92 10.79 -5.25
C GLY A 54 10.35 9.51 -5.97
N LEU A 55 11.66 9.22 -6.00
CA LEU A 55 12.25 8.02 -6.58
C LEU A 55 11.94 6.79 -5.70
N PHE A 56 12.13 6.92 -4.39
CA PHE A 56 11.88 5.86 -3.42
C PHE A 56 10.44 5.32 -3.52
N PHE A 57 9.44 6.20 -3.48
CA PHE A 57 8.06 5.75 -3.57
C PHE A 57 7.65 5.30 -4.96
N HIS A 58 8.19 5.92 -6.00
CA HIS A 58 7.96 5.41 -7.34
C HIS A 58 8.49 3.99 -7.47
N SER A 59 9.67 3.70 -6.93
CA SER A 59 10.21 2.34 -6.87
C SER A 59 9.33 1.42 -6.05
N CYS A 60 8.93 1.79 -4.83
CA CYS A 60 8.07 0.94 -3.99
C CYS A 60 6.73 0.61 -4.66
N MET A 61 6.04 1.62 -5.20
CA MET A 61 4.78 1.42 -5.91
C MET A 61 4.95 0.53 -7.15
N LYS A 62 6.00 0.77 -7.95
CA LYS A 62 6.28 -0.02 -9.14
C LYS A 62 6.62 -1.48 -8.81
N SER A 63 7.49 -1.71 -7.82
CA SER A 63 7.89 -3.04 -7.39
C SER A 63 6.73 -3.80 -6.75
N GLN A 64 5.88 -3.12 -5.97
CA GLN A 64 4.67 -3.71 -5.39
C GLN A 64 3.66 -4.12 -6.46
N MET A 65 3.39 -3.27 -7.46
CA MET A 65 2.51 -3.63 -8.57
C MET A 65 3.05 -4.82 -9.38
N ALA A 66 4.36 -4.89 -9.59
CA ALA A 66 5.00 -6.00 -10.28
C ALA A 66 5.08 -7.28 -9.43
N SER A 67 5.01 -7.18 -8.11
CA SER A 67 5.14 -8.30 -7.18
C SER A 67 4.28 -8.13 -5.93
N PRO A 68 2.94 -8.25 -6.04
CA PRO A 68 2.02 -8.00 -4.92
C PRO A 68 2.21 -8.95 -3.73
N GLY A 69 2.83 -10.11 -3.93
CA GLY A 69 3.16 -11.07 -2.87
C GLY A 69 4.15 -10.55 -1.82
N PHE A 70 4.88 -9.46 -2.09
CA PHE A 70 5.82 -8.83 -1.15
C PHE A 70 5.30 -7.48 -0.60
N THR A 71 3.99 -7.23 -0.70
CA THR A 71 3.40 -5.94 -0.29
C THR A 71 3.66 -5.62 1.19
N ASP A 72 3.66 -6.63 2.05
CA ASP A 72 4.02 -6.55 3.47
C ASP A 72 5.46 -6.07 3.68
N VAL A 73 6.42 -6.59 2.92
CA VAL A 73 7.83 -6.16 2.94
C VAL A 73 7.97 -4.71 2.49
N PHE A 74 7.30 -4.32 1.40
CA PHE A 74 7.33 -2.93 0.93
C PHE A 74 6.71 -1.96 1.94
N ALA A 75 5.58 -2.35 2.56
CA ALA A 75 4.94 -1.54 3.60
C ALA A 75 5.82 -1.43 4.86
N ALA A 76 6.49 -2.51 5.26
CA ALA A 76 7.48 -2.50 6.33
C ALA A 76 8.63 -1.53 6.02
N LEU A 77 9.21 -1.59 4.81
CA LEU A 77 10.26 -0.68 4.40
C LEU A 77 9.81 0.79 4.44
N VAL A 78 8.60 1.07 3.93
CA VAL A 78 7.99 2.39 4.01
C VAL A 78 7.79 2.84 5.44
N ALA A 79 7.36 1.96 6.35
CA ALA A 79 7.15 2.29 7.76
C ALA A 79 8.44 2.73 8.46
N VAL A 80 9.56 2.04 8.21
CA VAL A 80 10.87 2.44 8.74
C VAL A 80 11.24 3.84 8.26
N VAL A 81 11.12 4.08 6.95
CA VAL A 81 11.45 5.39 6.35
C VAL A 81 10.53 6.47 6.91
N ASN A 82 9.23 6.21 7.04
CA ASN A 82 8.25 7.13 7.59
C ASN A 82 8.53 7.50 9.05
N SER A 83 9.06 6.57 9.85
CA SER A 83 9.45 6.83 11.25
C SER A 83 10.57 7.86 11.41
N LYS A 84 11.37 8.08 10.35
CA LYS A 84 12.50 9.02 10.33
C LYS A 84 12.21 10.27 9.48
N PHE A 85 11.42 10.12 8.43
CA PHE A 85 11.08 11.18 7.48
C PHE A 85 9.57 11.17 7.18
N PRO A 86 8.72 11.73 8.06
CA PRO A 86 7.26 11.69 7.88
C PRO A 86 6.78 12.38 6.60
N GLU A 87 7.47 13.44 6.14
CA GLU A 87 7.13 14.16 4.91
C GLU A 87 7.30 13.27 3.67
N VAL A 88 8.13 12.25 3.79
CA VAL A 88 8.32 11.22 2.77
C VAL A 88 7.03 10.40 2.75
N GLY A 89 6.57 9.81 3.86
CA GLY A 89 5.32 9.02 3.88
C GLY A 89 4.07 9.75 3.36
N GLU A 90 3.92 11.04 3.65
CA GLU A 90 2.81 11.86 3.14
C GLU A 90 2.74 11.87 1.60
N LEU A 91 3.91 11.98 0.93
CA LEU A 91 4.00 11.97 -0.52
C LEU A 91 3.52 10.64 -1.12
N LEU A 92 3.80 9.51 -0.46
CA LEU A 92 3.35 8.20 -0.90
C LEU A 92 1.82 8.12 -0.87
N LEU A 93 1.20 8.49 0.25
CA LEU A 93 -0.25 8.41 0.40
C LEU A 93 -0.97 9.27 -0.63
N ARG A 94 -0.50 10.50 -0.86
CA ARG A 94 -1.06 11.38 -1.92
C ARG A 94 -1.00 10.72 -3.31
N ARG A 95 0.09 10.01 -3.64
CA ARG A 95 0.26 9.31 -4.92
C ARG A 95 -0.61 8.06 -5.03
N ILE A 96 -0.68 7.26 -3.97
CA ILE A 96 -1.51 6.06 -3.92
C ILE A 96 -2.99 6.44 -4.07
N VAL A 97 -3.47 7.46 -3.35
CA VAL A 97 -4.86 7.94 -3.47
C VAL A 97 -5.12 8.48 -4.89
N SER A 98 -4.18 9.20 -5.49
CA SER A 98 -4.29 9.63 -6.89
C SER A 98 -4.32 8.45 -7.87
N GLN A 99 -3.58 7.38 -7.61
CA GLN A 99 -3.63 6.16 -8.41
C GLN A 99 -4.97 5.44 -8.23
N PHE A 100 -5.48 5.30 -7.01
CA PHE A 100 -6.80 4.75 -6.72
C PHE A 100 -7.89 5.46 -7.52
N LYS A 101 -7.97 6.80 -7.41
CA LYS A 101 -9.00 7.60 -8.12
C LYS A 101 -8.95 7.40 -9.63
N ARG A 102 -7.74 7.30 -10.20
CA ARG A 102 -7.55 7.06 -11.63
C ARG A 102 -7.94 5.64 -12.03
N ALA A 103 -7.58 4.63 -11.23
CA ALA A 103 -7.91 3.24 -11.48
C ALA A 103 -9.43 3.01 -11.36
N PHE A 104 -10.06 3.54 -10.31
CA PHE A 104 -11.51 3.50 -10.10
C PHE A 104 -12.27 4.13 -11.26
N LYS A 105 -11.88 5.36 -11.67
CA LYS A 105 -12.53 6.04 -12.81
C LYS A 105 -12.40 5.28 -14.14
N ARG A 106 -11.33 4.51 -14.33
CA ARG A 106 -11.11 3.70 -15.53
C ARG A 106 -11.68 2.28 -15.42
N ASN A 107 -12.26 1.93 -14.28
CA ASN A 107 -12.67 0.57 -13.93
C ASN A 107 -11.52 -0.45 -14.11
N ASP A 108 -10.30 -0.05 -13.72
CA ASP A 108 -9.10 -0.88 -13.82
C ASP A 108 -8.95 -1.73 -12.55
N LYS A 109 -9.54 -2.92 -12.57
CA LYS A 109 -9.53 -3.86 -11.44
C LYS A 109 -8.12 -4.24 -11.00
N HIS A 110 -7.20 -4.46 -11.94
CA HIS A 110 -5.84 -4.89 -11.62
C HIS A 110 -5.11 -3.82 -10.80
N ASP A 111 -5.18 -2.56 -11.26
CA ASP A 111 -4.63 -1.43 -10.52
C ASP A 111 -5.33 -1.23 -9.17
N LEU A 112 -6.67 -1.40 -9.11
CA LEU A 112 -7.43 -1.30 -7.87
C LEU A 112 -6.99 -2.33 -6.84
N LEU A 113 -6.81 -3.59 -7.23
CA LEU A 113 -6.32 -4.66 -6.35
C LEU A 113 -4.93 -4.33 -5.81
N ALA A 114 -4.00 -3.92 -6.67
CA ALA A 114 -2.64 -3.59 -6.24
C ALA A 114 -2.61 -2.41 -5.26
N VAL A 115 -3.34 -1.34 -5.58
CA VAL A 115 -3.41 -0.11 -4.78
C VAL A 115 -4.07 -0.36 -3.43
N THR A 116 -5.23 -1.02 -3.39
CA THR A 116 -5.95 -1.30 -2.14
C THR A 116 -5.17 -2.24 -1.24
N LYS A 117 -4.53 -3.28 -1.80
CA LYS A 117 -3.62 -4.15 -1.05
C LYS A 117 -2.48 -3.33 -0.43
N PHE A 118 -1.86 -2.41 -1.18
CA PHE A 118 -0.78 -1.60 -0.61
C PHE A 118 -1.28 -0.67 0.50
N VAL A 119 -2.45 -0.01 0.32
CA VAL A 119 -3.08 0.78 1.38
C VAL A 119 -3.34 -0.07 2.63
N ALA A 120 -3.86 -1.30 2.47
CA ALA A 120 -4.15 -2.18 3.62
C ALA A 120 -2.90 -2.43 4.45
N HIS A 121 -1.78 -2.79 3.81
CA HIS A 121 -0.54 -3.01 4.55
C HIS A 121 0.04 -1.71 5.14
N LEU A 122 -0.15 -0.55 4.52
CA LEU A 122 0.24 0.73 5.12
C LEU A 122 -0.59 1.09 6.36
N VAL A 123 -1.89 0.76 6.37
CA VAL A 123 -2.75 0.91 7.56
C VAL A 123 -2.35 -0.11 8.62
N ASN A 124 -2.07 -1.35 8.26
CA ASN A 124 -1.57 -2.38 9.18
C ASN A 124 -0.27 -1.96 9.88
N GLN A 125 0.62 -1.24 9.18
CA GLN A 125 1.85 -0.68 9.74
C GLN A 125 1.67 0.69 10.42
N GLN A 126 0.43 1.20 10.50
CA GLN A 126 0.10 2.52 11.05
C GLN A 126 0.85 3.69 10.36
N VAL A 127 1.23 3.51 9.09
CA VAL A 127 1.74 4.59 8.25
C VAL A 127 0.60 5.45 7.74
N ALA A 128 -0.54 4.83 7.44
CA ALA A 128 -1.77 5.48 7.03
C ALA A 128 -2.81 5.36 8.14
N HIS A 129 -3.55 6.45 8.39
CA HIS A 129 -4.69 6.41 9.29
C HIS A 129 -5.80 5.53 8.70
N GLU A 130 -6.47 4.75 9.53
CA GLU A 130 -7.55 3.83 9.17
C GLU A 130 -8.75 4.50 8.48
N ILE A 131 -8.95 5.81 8.66
CA ILE A 131 -10.00 6.57 7.96
C ILE A 131 -9.83 6.47 6.44
N ILE A 132 -8.60 6.46 5.93
CA ILE A 132 -8.34 6.32 4.49
C ILE A 132 -8.88 4.98 3.99
N ALA A 133 -8.69 3.89 4.73
CA ALA A 133 -9.23 2.59 4.35
C ALA A 133 -10.78 2.59 4.34
N LEU A 134 -11.40 3.20 5.36
CA LEU A 134 -12.86 3.31 5.43
C LEU A 134 -13.44 4.14 4.27
N GLU A 135 -12.84 5.29 3.93
CA GLU A 135 -13.27 6.13 2.81
C GLU A 135 -13.15 5.40 1.47
N LEU A 136 -12.03 4.72 1.23
CA LEU A 136 -11.85 3.93 0.01
C LEU A 136 -12.86 2.77 -0.07
N LEU A 137 -13.13 2.11 1.06
CA LEU A 137 -14.16 1.06 1.12
C LEU A 137 -15.55 1.61 0.82
N THR A 138 -15.92 2.77 1.38
CA THR A 138 -17.20 3.43 1.09
C THR A 138 -17.35 3.69 -0.40
N ILE A 139 -16.32 4.21 -1.08
CA ILE A 139 -16.36 4.44 -2.53
C ILE A 139 -16.55 3.13 -3.31
N LEU A 140 -15.87 2.05 -2.92
CA LEU A 140 -15.95 0.77 -3.62
C LEU A 140 -17.34 0.10 -3.50
N VAL A 141 -18.07 0.36 -2.41
CA VAL A 141 -19.37 -0.27 -2.10
C VAL A 141 -20.56 0.69 -2.20
N GLU A 142 -20.33 1.92 -2.65
CA GLU A 142 -21.40 2.93 -2.83
C GLU A 142 -22.30 2.55 -4.01
N GLU A 143 -21.70 2.33 -5.17
CA GLU A 143 -22.32 1.79 -6.39
C GLU A 143 -21.66 0.43 -6.70
N PRO A 144 -22.18 -0.68 -6.13
CA PRO A 144 -21.51 -1.97 -6.19
C PRO A 144 -21.52 -2.55 -7.61
N THR A 145 -20.35 -2.96 -8.07
CA THR A 145 -20.16 -3.80 -9.26
C THR A 145 -19.44 -5.08 -8.85
N ASP A 146 -19.48 -6.13 -9.66
CA ASP A 146 -18.78 -7.38 -9.35
C ASP A 146 -17.28 -7.16 -9.06
N ASP A 147 -16.64 -6.26 -9.82
CA ASP A 147 -15.22 -5.94 -9.64
C ASP A 147 -14.95 -5.05 -8.42
N SER A 148 -15.76 -4.01 -8.18
CA SER A 148 -15.55 -3.13 -7.03
C SER A 148 -15.80 -3.86 -5.71
N VAL A 149 -16.78 -4.76 -5.67
CA VAL A 149 -17.09 -5.59 -4.51
C VAL A 149 -15.98 -6.63 -4.28
N GLU A 150 -15.46 -7.27 -5.31
CA GLU A 150 -14.32 -8.18 -5.17
C GLU A 150 -13.08 -7.46 -4.61
N VAL A 151 -12.77 -6.26 -5.13
CA VAL A 151 -11.68 -5.42 -4.61
C VAL A 151 -11.95 -5.08 -3.14
N ALA A 152 -13.17 -4.68 -2.79
CA ALA A 152 -13.54 -4.33 -1.42
C ALA A 152 -13.39 -5.53 -0.47
N VAL A 153 -13.83 -6.72 -0.87
CA VAL A 153 -13.68 -7.96 -0.08
C VAL A 153 -12.20 -8.29 0.14
N GLY A 154 -11.39 -8.22 -0.92
CA GLY A 154 -9.94 -8.41 -0.80
C GLY A 154 -9.31 -7.39 0.14
N PHE A 155 -9.71 -6.12 0.02
CA PHE A 155 -9.19 -5.04 0.85
C PHE A 155 -9.51 -5.23 2.34
N VAL A 156 -10.75 -5.55 2.70
CA VAL A 156 -11.13 -5.85 4.10
C VAL A 156 -10.46 -7.13 4.60
N THR A 157 -10.18 -8.10 3.73
CA THR A 157 -9.44 -9.31 4.14
C THR A 157 -8.03 -8.97 4.61
N GLU A 158 -7.37 -8.00 3.97
CA GLU A 158 -5.98 -7.60 4.30
C GLU A 158 -5.88 -6.68 5.52
N CYS A 159 -6.84 -5.76 5.73
CA CYS A 159 -6.79 -4.79 6.86
C CYS A 159 -7.96 -4.90 7.86
N GLY A 160 -8.82 -5.90 7.76
CA GLY A 160 -10.01 -6.01 8.60
C GLY A 160 -9.69 -6.19 10.09
N SER A 161 -8.59 -6.84 10.43
CA SER A 161 -8.15 -6.99 11.83
C SER A 161 -7.82 -5.64 12.45
N ILE A 162 -6.98 -4.82 11.79
CA ILE A 162 -6.62 -3.50 12.33
C ILE A 162 -7.83 -2.56 12.35
N LEU A 163 -8.73 -2.65 11.37
CA LEU A 163 -9.99 -1.90 11.38
C LEU A 163 -10.92 -2.33 12.51
N GLN A 164 -10.93 -3.62 12.86
CA GLN A 164 -11.71 -4.13 13.99
C GLN A 164 -11.19 -3.57 15.32
N ASP A 165 -9.87 -3.45 15.46
CA ASP A 165 -9.23 -2.94 16.67
C ASP A 165 -9.36 -1.42 16.81
N LEU A 166 -9.11 -0.68 15.72
CA LEU A 166 -9.04 0.79 15.74
C LEU A 166 -10.40 1.47 15.50
N SER A 167 -11.23 0.91 14.61
CA SER A 167 -12.51 1.52 14.22
C SER A 167 -13.64 0.48 14.04
N PRO A 168 -14.04 -0.22 15.12
CA PRO A 168 -15.03 -1.29 15.05
C PRO A 168 -16.40 -0.81 14.53
N LYS A 169 -16.77 0.44 14.80
CA LYS A 169 -18.01 1.06 14.29
C LYS A 169 -17.93 1.31 12.78
N GLY A 170 -16.79 1.82 12.30
CA GLY A 170 -16.56 2.03 10.87
C GLY A 170 -16.60 0.71 10.11
N LEU A 171 -15.87 -0.29 10.60
CA LEU A 171 -15.87 -1.64 10.02
C LEU A 171 -17.28 -2.26 10.03
N HIS A 172 -18.02 -2.11 11.13
CA HIS A 172 -19.40 -2.59 11.20
C HIS A 172 -20.28 -2.00 10.10
N GLY A 173 -20.20 -0.68 9.86
CA GLY A 173 -20.92 0.00 8.79
C GLY A 173 -20.61 -0.59 7.41
N ILE A 174 -19.35 -0.88 7.12
CA ILE A 174 -18.95 -1.55 5.86
C ILE A 174 -19.60 -2.94 5.72
N PHE A 175 -19.64 -3.73 6.80
CA PHE A 175 -20.31 -5.03 6.77
C PHE A 175 -21.84 -4.93 6.61
N GLU A 176 -22.47 -3.87 7.12
CA GLU A 176 -23.89 -3.62 6.85
C GLU A 176 -24.13 -3.35 5.36
N ARG A 177 -23.24 -2.59 4.71
CA ARG A 177 -23.30 -2.38 3.25
C ARG A 177 -23.15 -3.69 2.47
N PHE A 178 -22.18 -4.53 2.83
CA PHE A 178 -22.05 -5.86 2.22
C PHE A 178 -23.29 -6.74 2.39
N ARG A 179 -23.98 -6.65 3.54
CA ARG A 179 -25.23 -7.39 3.74
C ARG A 179 -26.36 -6.86 2.85
N GLY A 180 -26.44 -5.54 2.68
CA GLY A 180 -27.38 -4.91 1.74
C GLY A 180 -27.18 -5.45 0.32
N ILE A 181 -25.94 -5.44 -0.16
CA ILE A 181 -25.56 -5.94 -1.50
C ILE A 181 -25.97 -7.41 -1.68
N LEU A 182 -25.77 -8.27 -0.67
CA LEU A 182 -26.19 -9.67 -0.72
C LEU A 182 -27.72 -9.83 -0.83
N HIS A 183 -28.49 -8.98 -0.15
CA HIS A 183 -29.95 -9.07 -0.15
C HIS A 183 -30.59 -8.50 -1.41
N GLU A 184 -30.03 -7.44 -1.98
CA GLU A 184 -30.50 -6.83 -3.23
C GLU A 184 -30.34 -7.77 -4.43
N GLY A 185 -29.32 -8.64 -4.40
CA GLY A 185 -29.20 -9.77 -5.33
C GLY A 185 -28.79 -9.38 -6.76
N GLU A 186 -28.32 -8.15 -6.98
CA GLU A 186 -27.91 -7.65 -8.29
C GLU A 186 -26.47 -8.00 -8.69
N ILE A 187 -25.71 -8.69 -7.81
CA ILE A 187 -24.33 -9.13 -8.04
C ILE A 187 -24.24 -10.61 -8.41
N ASP A 188 -23.20 -10.99 -9.15
CA ASP A 188 -22.99 -12.38 -9.57
C ASP A 188 -22.79 -13.32 -8.37
N LYS A 189 -23.21 -14.59 -8.53
CA LYS A 189 -23.12 -15.63 -7.49
C LYS A 189 -21.70 -15.78 -6.94
N ARG A 190 -20.67 -15.66 -7.79
CA ARG A 190 -19.27 -15.71 -7.36
C ARG A 190 -18.95 -14.62 -6.34
N VAL A 191 -19.44 -13.40 -6.57
CA VAL A 191 -19.22 -12.25 -5.69
C VAL A 191 -19.99 -12.41 -4.38
N GLN A 192 -21.19 -12.99 -4.43
CA GLN A 192 -21.95 -13.36 -3.23
C GLN A 192 -21.14 -14.32 -2.34
N PHE A 193 -20.55 -15.37 -2.93
CA PHE A 193 -19.67 -16.28 -2.19
C PHE A 193 -18.44 -15.60 -1.58
N LEU A 194 -17.86 -14.60 -2.26
CA LEU A 194 -16.75 -13.81 -1.70
C LEU A 194 -17.19 -13.03 -0.45
N ILE A 195 -18.35 -12.39 -0.50
CA ILE A 195 -18.90 -11.68 0.65
C ILE A 195 -19.19 -12.66 1.80
N GLU A 196 -19.82 -13.80 1.53
CA GLU A 196 -20.08 -14.83 2.54
C GLU A 196 -18.78 -15.33 3.20
N GLY A 197 -17.73 -15.56 2.39
CA GLY A 197 -16.40 -15.87 2.87
C GLY A 197 -15.84 -14.78 3.79
N LEU A 198 -16.02 -13.51 3.45
CA LEU A 198 -15.61 -12.39 4.30
C LEU A 198 -16.37 -12.37 5.64
N PHE A 199 -17.66 -12.68 5.65
CA PHE A 199 -18.43 -12.82 6.90
C PHE A 199 -17.90 -13.96 7.77
N ALA A 200 -17.45 -15.06 7.18
CA ALA A 200 -16.81 -16.15 7.91
C ALA A 200 -15.47 -15.70 8.53
N ILE A 201 -14.64 -14.96 7.78
CA ILE A 201 -13.39 -14.37 8.28
C ILE A 201 -13.66 -13.41 9.45
N ARG A 202 -14.71 -12.58 9.37
CA ARG A 202 -15.11 -11.71 10.48
C ARG A 202 -15.51 -12.51 11.72
N LYS A 203 -16.27 -13.60 11.55
CA LYS A 203 -16.68 -14.48 12.67
C LYS A 203 -15.49 -15.13 13.35
N SER A 204 -14.43 -15.47 12.61
CA SER A 204 -13.17 -15.95 13.19
C SER A 204 -12.28 -14.83 13.75
N SER A 205 -12.76 -13.57 13.78
CA SER A 205 -11.99 -12.39 14.19
C SER A 205 -10.69 -12.22 13.41
N PHE A 206 -10.74 -12.46 12.09
CA PHE A 206 -9.58 -12.37 11.18
C PHE A 206 -8.40 -13.26 11.58
N ARG A 207 -8.63 -14.32 12.37
CA ARG A 207 -7.58 -15.30 12.70
C ARG A 207 -7.15 -16.03 11.42
N GLY A 208 -5.86 -15.95 11.11
CA GLY A 208 -5.25 -16.61 9.95
C GLY A 208 -4.96 -15.68 8.76
N THR A 209 -5.44 -14.43 8.76
CA THR A 209 -4.89 -13.41 7.86
C THR A 209 -3.60 -12.89 8.48
N GLN A 210 -2.48 -13.08 7.79
CA GLN A 210 -1.15 -12.88 8.35
C GLN A 210 -0.87 -11.38 8.54
N GLN A 211 -1.05 -10.89 9.77
CA GLN A 211 -0.76 -9.50 10.12
C GLN A 211 0.73 -9.37 10.48
N PHE A 212 1.56 -8.98 9.52
CA PHE A 212 2.93 -8.53 9.84
C PHE A 212 2.87 -7.13 10.43
N VAL A 213 2.65 -7.01 11.73
CA VAL A 213 2.99 -5.78 12.47
C VAL A 213 4.41 -5.97 12.98
N LEU A 214 5.35 -5.14 12.52
CA LEU A 214 6.71 -5.20 13.08
C LEU A 214 6.67 -4.67 14.51
N ASN A 215 7.03 -5.51 15.48
CA ASN A 215 7.32 -5.05 16.84
C ASN A 215 8.66 -4.30 16.83
N TRP A 216 8.59 -2.96 16.84
CA TRP A 216 9.73 -2.05 16.83
C TRP A 216 10.39 -1.94 18.21
N THR A 217 11.01 -3.02 18.68
CA THR A 217 12.13 -2.87 19.62
C THR A 217 13.40 -2.86 18.79
N LEU A 218 13.92 -1.64 18.56
CA LEU A 218 15.18 -1.34 17.90
C LEU A 218 16.35 -2.12 18.53
#